data_AF-A0A7S1MH32-F1
#
_entry.id   AF-A0A7S1MH32-F1
#
_cell.length_a   1.000
_cell.length_b   1.000
_cell.length_c   1.000
_cell.angle_alpha   90.00
_cell.angle_beta   90.00
_cell.angle_gamma   90.00
#
_symmetry.space_group_name_H-M   'P 1'
#
loop_
_entity.id
_entity.type
_entity.pdbx_description
1 polymer ?
#
loop_
_entity_poly.entity_id
_entity_poly.type
_entity_poly.pdbx_seq_one_letter_code
_entity_poly.pdbx_strand_id
1 'polypeptide(L)'
;TLVICGVIPVILGVCHLMSHKVKAAAMEEDAWLAKAGAVAEEAVLGVRTVVAFGAERRETDRLNAELQRARPGGLRSNMATGLSFGIILFFLCCSFAIAFWYGSHQMIVRGGRSQVDVIIVVIVVTIGVSSVSAIEGPAGIFAKALAAATSMGAVLEAPSYIEPRGNGGLEMPKEVATVETIEFRDVHFSYPLRPEVPILQGLNLIINRGQKVALVGASGSGKSTIVQLLER
;
A
#
# COMPACT_ATOMS: atom_id res chain seq x y z
N THR A 1 -31.11 19.61 -23.57
CA THR A 1 -31.10 19.13 -22.16
C THR A 1 -31.66 17.73 -22.01
N LEU A 2 -32.95 17.44 -22.18
CA LEU A 2 -33.50 16.08 -21.96
C LEU A 2 -32.79 14.95 -22.75
N VAL A 3 -32.49 15.17 -24.04
CA VAL A 3 -31.75 14.20 -24.87
C VAL A 3 -30.36 13.89 -24.29
N ILE A 4 -29.70 14.90 -23.72
CA ILE A 4 -28.35 14.75 -23.13
C ILE A 4 -28.42 14.11 -21.76
N CYS A 5 -29.45 14.42 -20.97
CA CYS A 5 -29.72 13.72 -19.72
C CYS A 5 -29.90 12.20 -19.93
N GLY A 6 -30.42 11.77 -21.08
CA GLY A 6 -30.48 10.35 -21.45
C GLY A 6 -29.15 9.71 -21.86
N VAL A 7 -28.18 10.51 -22.33
CA VAL A 7 -26.85 10.02 -22.74
C VAL A 7 -25.89 9.90 -21.55
N ILE A 8 -26.06 10.75 -20.52
CA ILE A 8 -25.26 10.73 -19.28
C ILE A 8 -25.22 9.34 -18.60
N PRO A 9 -26.33 8.64 -18.32
CA PRO A 9 -26.29 7.34 -17.66
C PRO A 9 -25.59 6.26 -18.50
N VAL A 10 -25.65 6.37 -19.83
CA VAL A 10 -24.92 5.47 -20.73
C VAL A 10 -23.42 5.69 -20.60
N ILE A 11 -22.97 6.96 -20.64
CA ILE A 11 -21.55 7.31 -20.46
C ILE A 11 -21.06 6.86 -19.08
N LEU A 12 -21.82 7.13 -18.01
CA LEU A 12 -21.45 6.72 -16.65
C LEU A 12 -21.37 5.20 -16.50
N GLY A 13 -22.31 4.45 -17.09
CA GLY A 13 -22.28 2.99 -17.08
C GLY A 13 -21.06 2.41 -17.81
N VAL A 14 -20.73 2.96 -18.98
CA VAL A 14 -19.53 2.58 -19.74
C VAL A 14 -18.25 2.91 -18.96
N CYS A 15 -18.16 4.11 -18.38
CA CYS A 15 -17.05 4.51 -17.52
C CYS A 15 -16.89 3.54 -16.35
N HIS A 16 -17.97 3.20 -15.64
CA HIS A 16 -17.92 2.29 -14.50
C HIS A 16 -17.37 0.90 -14.87
N LEU A 17 -17.89 0.31 -15.96
CA LEU A 17 -17.44 -0.99 -16.45
C LEU A 17 -15.95 -0.98 -16.87
N MET A 18 -15.51 0.09 -17.54
CA MET A 18 -14.12 0.23 -17.96
C MET A 18 -13.18 0.48 -16.78
N SER A 19 -13.57 1.32 -15.82
CA SER A 19 -12.78 1.59 -14.61
C SER A 19 -12.48 0.31 -13.82
N HIS A 20 -13.41 -0.64 -13.76
CA HIS A 20 -13.15 -1.93 -13.10
C HIS A 20 -12.08 -2.75 -13.82
N LYS A 21 -12.13 -2.79 -15.16
CA LYS A 21 -11.14 -3.53 -15.97
C LYS A 21 -9.75 -2.89 -15.91
N VAL A 22 -9.68 -1.57 -15.98
CA VAL A 22 -8.42 -0.82 -15.88
C VAL A 22 -7.81 -1.02 -14.48
N LYS A 23 -8.60 -0.89 -13.41
CA LYS A 23 -8.12 -1.13 -12.04
C LYS A 23 -7.57 -2.54 -11.86
N ALA A 24 -8.26 -3.56 -12.36
CA ALA A 24 -7.79 -4.94 -12.26
C ALA A 24 -6.44 -5.16 -12.97
N ALA A 25 -6.29 -4.60 -14.18
CA ALA A 25 -5.04 -4.72 -14.94
C ALA A 25 -3.89 -3.92 -14.30
N ALA A 26 -4.19 -2.73 -13.74
CA ALA A 26 -3.22 -1.92 -13.01
C ALA A 26 -2.74 -2.62 -11.72
N MET A 27 -3.64 -3.28 -10.97
CA MET A 27 -3.27 -4.06 -9.80
C MET A 27 -2.36 -5.25 -10.14
N GLU A 28 -2.61 -5.91 -11.28
CA GLU A 28 -1.74 -6.98 -11.77
C GLU A 28 -0.34 -6.43 -12.10
N GLU A 29 -0.26 -5.30 -12.80
CA GLU A 29 0.99 -4.61 -13.11
C GLU A 29 1.77 -4.20 -11.84
N ASP A 30 1.10 -3.58 -10.86
CA ASP A 30 1.70 -3.18 -9.58
C ASP A 30 2.29 -4.38 -8.84
N ALA A 31 1.61 -5.53 -8.86
CA ALA A 31 2.09 -6.76 -8.20
C ALA A 31 3.37 -7.31 -8.85
N TRP A 32 3.51 -7.21 -10.17
CA TRP A 32 4.74 -7.61 -10.87
C TRP A 32 5.88 -6.60 -10.63
N LEU A 33 5.57 -5.30 -10.66
CA LEU A 33 6.53 -4.24 -10.36
C LEU A 33 7.04 -4.31 -8.91
N ALA A 34 6.20 -4.69 -7.95
CA ALA A 34 6.60 -4.89 -6.57
C ALA A 34 7.70 -5.96 -6.43
N LYS A 35 7.65 -7.04 -7.22
CA LYS A 35 8.70 -8.08 -7.20
C LYS A 35 10.02 -7.57 -7.76
N ALA A 36 9.98 -6.83 -8.86
CA ALA A 36 11.18 -6.19 -9.43
C ALA A 36 11.76 -5.14 -8.45
N GLY A 37 10.88 -4.36 -7.82
CA GLY A 37 11.24 -3.40 -6.78
C GLY A 37 11.93 -4.05 -5.59
N ALA A 38 11.44 -5.19 -5.11
CA ALA A 38 12.07 -5.93 -4.02
C ALA A 38 13.48 -6.41 -4.35
N VAL A 39 13.73 -6.86 -5.59
CA VAL A 39 15.09 -7.24 -6.05
C VAL A 39 16.02 -6.03 -6.08
N ALA A 40 15.54 -4.90 -6.60
CA ALA A 40 16.31 -3.66 -6.62
C ALA A 40 16.61 -3.15 -5.20
N GLU A 41 15.62 -3.20 -4.31
CA GLU A 41 15.76 -2.81 -2.91
C GLU A 41 16.79 -3.69 -2.18
N GLU A 42 16.74 -5.01 -2.37
CA GLU A 42 17.74 -5.96 -1.83
C GLU A 42 19.16 -5.60 -2.30
N ALA A 43 19.33 -5.32 -3.61
CA ALA A 43 20.63 -4.96 -4.16
C ALA A 43 21.15 -3.61 -3.64
N VAL A 44 20.29 -2.62 -3.44
CA VAL A 44 20.66 -1.30 -2.91
C VAL A 44 21.00 -1.38 -1.41
N LEU A 45 20.18 -2.06 -0.62
CA LEU A 45 20.47 -2.30 0.80
C LEU A 45 21.76 -3.09 0.98
N GLY A 46 22.02 -4.03 0.08
CA GLY A 46 23.21 -4.87 0.04
C GLY A 46 24.38 -4.32 -0.78
N VAL A 47 24.39 -3.03 -1.16
CA VAL A 47 25.33 -2.51 -2.18
C VAL A 47 26.80 -2.79 -1.88
N ARG A 48 27.23 -2.72 -0.61
CA ARG A 48 28.60 -3.04 -0.19
C ARG A 48 28.94 -4.51 -0.45
N THR A 49 27.98 -5.40 -0.25
CA THR A 49 28.12 -6.84 -0.51
C THR A 49 28.17 -7.09 -2.02
N VAL A 50 27.29 -6.47 -2.80
CA VAL A 50 27.27 -6.62 -4.27
C VAL A 50 28.62 -6.21 -4.87
N VAL A 51 29.16 -5.07 -4.45
CA VAL A 51 30.47 -4.57 -4.92
C VAL A 51 31.61 -5.44 -4.41
N ALA A 52 31.60 -5.86 -3.14
CA ALA A 52 32.64 -6.71 -2.58
C ALA A 52 32.79 -8.06 -3.30
N PHE A 53 31.69 -8.58 -3.86
CA PHE A 53 31.66 -9.82 -4.63
C PHE A 53 31.65 -9.62 -6.15
N GLY A 54 31.71 -8.37 -6.66
CA GLY A 54 31.65 -8.08 -8.10
C GLY A 54 30.38 -8.59 -8.79
N ALA A 55 29.26 -8.58 -8.06
CA ALA A 55 28.00 -9.20 -8.46
C ALA A 55 27.04 -8.25 -9.21
N GLU A 56 27.50 -7.07 -9.63
CA GLU A 56 26.64 -6.03 -10.22
C GLU A 56 25.89 -6.54 -11.46
N ARG A 57 26.58 -7.29 -12.33
CA ARG A 57 25.96 -7.88 -13.53
C ARG A 57 24.88 -8.91 -13.16
N ARG A 58 25.14 -9.73 -12.15
CA ARG A 58 24.19 -10.76 -11.70
C ARG A 58 22.91 -10.14 -11.18
N GLU A 59 22.99 -9.10 -10.36
CA GLU A 59 21.80 -8.40 -9.86
C GLU A 59 21.09 -7.63 -10.97
N THR A 60 21.82 -7.04 -11.91
CA THR A 60 21.24 -6.37 -13.09
C THR A 60 20.46 -7.36 -13.97
N ASP A 61 21.01 -8.54 -14.21
CA ASP A 61 20.35 -9.59 -15.01
C ASP A 61 19.11 -10.14 -14.28
N ARG A 62 19.19 -10.31 -12.95
CA ARG A 62 18.06 -10.72 -12.11
C ARG A 62 16.93 -9.68 -12.16
N LEU A 63 17.25 -8.40 -12.05
CA LEU A 63 16.28 -7.31 -12.19
C LEU A 63 15.65 -7.30 -13.59
N ASN A 64 16.47 -7.42 -14.64
CA ASN A 64 15.98 -7.48 -16.02
C ASN A 64 15.04 -8.67 -16.25
N ALA A 65 15.33 -9.83 -15.67
CA ALA A 65 14.46 -10.99 -15.77
C ALA A 65 13.08 -10.75 -15.15
N GLU A 66 13.01 -10.11 -13.98
CA GLU A 66 11.72 -9.74 -13.36
C GLU A 66 10.98 -8.65 -14.14
N LEU A 67 11.69 -7.65 -14.69
CA LEU A 67 11.07 -6.65 -15.56
C LEU A 67 10.51 -7.26 -16.85
N GLN A 68 11.19 -8.25 -17.44
CA GLN A 68 10.67 -8.98 -18.60
C GLN A 68 9.42 -9.80 -18.26
N ARG A 69 9.34 -10.36 -17.04
CA ARG A 69 8.14 -11.04 -16.54
C ARG A 69 6.98 -10.06 -16.30
N ALA A 70 7.27 -8.84 -15.87
CA ALA A 70 6.28 -7.78 -15.66
C ALA A 70 5.75 -7.18 -16.99
N ARG A 71 6.56 -7.17 -18.04
CA ARG A 71 6.25 -6.56 -19.34
C ARG A 71 4.88 -6.94 -19.95
N PRO A 72 4.46 -8.21 -20.05
CA PRO A 72 3.15 -8.55 -20.60
C PRO A 72 1.98 -8.02 -19.75
N GLY A 73 2.14 -7.97 -18.43
CA GLY A 73 1.14 -7.38 -17.52
C GLY A 73 0.99 -5.87 -17.77
N GLY A 74 2.11 -5.15 -17.85
CA GLY A 74 2.11 -3.73 -18.19
C GLY A 74 1.54 -3.45 -19.59
N LEU A 75 1.81 -4.31 -20.58
CA LEU A 75 1.21 -4.17 -21.91
C LEU A 75 -0.32 -4.33 -21.88
N ARG A 76 -0.84 -5.31 -21.14
CA ARG A 76 -2.29 -5.52 -20.97
C ARG A 76 -2.94 -4.35 -20.25
N SER A 77 -2.32 -3.86 -19.18
CA SER A 77 -2.75 -2.67 -18.43
C SER A 77 -2.83 -1.44 -19.35
N ASN A 78 -1.75 -1.15 -20.10
CA ASN A 78 -1.72 -0.03 -21.04
C ASN A 78 -2.75 -0.19 -22.17
N MET A 79 -2.94 -1.39 -22.71
CA MET A 79 -3.97 -1.66 -23.71
C MET A 79 -5.39 -1.47 -23.14
N ALA A 80 -5.65 -1.92 -21.92
CA ALA A 80 -6.94 -1.73 -21.26
C ALA A 80 -7.24 -0.24 -21.02
N THR A 81 -6.23 0.52 -20.57
CA THR A 81 -6.33 1.99 -20.39
C THR A 81 -6.57 2.70 -21.71
N GLY A 82 -5.80 2.38 -22.75
CA GLY A 82 -5.94 2.97 -24.09
C GLY A 82 -7.30 2.67 -24.73
N LEU A 83 -7.76 1.41 -24.63
CA LEU A 83 -9.09 1.02 -25.13
C LEU A 83 -10.21 1.75 -24.37
N SER A 84 -10.09 1.85 -23.04
CA SER A 84 -11.06 2.56 -22.21
C SER A 84 -11.15 4.04 -22.58
N PHE A 85 -10.00 4.69 -22.76
CA PHE A 85 -9.94 6.08 -23.21
C PHE A 85 -10.57 6.26 -24.60
N GLY A 86 -10.27 5.36 -25.55
CA GLY A 86 -10.87 5.38 -26.89
C GLY A 86 -12.39 5.22 -26.88
N ILE A 87 -12.92 4.31 -26.05
CA ILE A 87 -14.37 4.11 -25.90
C ILE A 87 -15.04 5.35 -25.32
N ILE A 88 -14.46 5.96 -24.28
CA ILE A 88 -14.98 7.19 -23.67
C ILE A 88 -15.01 8.32 -24.70
N LEU A 89 -13.92 8.50 -25.46
CA LEU A 89 -13.84 9.52 -26.51
C LEU A 89 -14.86 9.28 -27.63
N PHE A 90 -15.08 8.02 -28.03
CA PHE A 90 -16.09 7.66 -29.02
C PHE A 90 -17.50 8.07 -28.58
N PHE A 91 -17.91 7.70 -27.36
CA PHE A 91 -19.24 8.09 -26.83
C PHE A 91 -19.37 9.61 -26.66
N LEU A 92 -18.28 10.30 -26.31
CA LEU A 92 -18.25 11.76 -26.25
C LEU A 92 -18.50 12.38 -27.64
N CYS A 93 -17.79 11.91 -28.67
CA CYS A 93 -18.01 12.35 -30.07
C CYS A 93 -19.43 12.04 -30.55
N CYS A 94 -19.97 10.86 -30.25
CA CYS A 94 -21.36 10.51 -30.55
C CYS A 94 -22.35 11.45 -29.85
N SER A 95 -22.09 11.82 -28.59
CA SER A 95 -22.94 12.76 -27.85
C SER A 95 -22.99 14.14 -28.53
N PHE A 96 -21.85 14.63 -29.03
CA PHE A 96 -21.79 15.88 -29.79
C PHE A 96 -22.51 15.76 -31.13
N ALA A 97 -22.31 14.67 -31.86
CA ALA A 97 -23.00 14.43 -33.12
C ALA A 97 -24.53 14.42 -32.96
N ILE A 98 -25.05 13.74 -31.94
CA ILE A 98 -26.49 13.71 -31.61
C ILE A 98 -26.98 15.10 -31.20
N ALA A 99 -26.21 15.82 -30.38
CA ALA A 99 -26.56 17.17 -29.94
C ALA A 99 -26.65 18.15 -31.12
N PHE A 100 -25.70 18.11 -32.06
CA PHE A 100 -25.71 18.93 -33.26
C PHE A 100 -26.83 18.53 -34.24
N TRP A 101 -27.03 17.23 -34.47
CA TRP A 101 -28.09 16.75 -35.36
C TRP A 101 -29.49 17.12 -34.84
N TYR A 102 -29.76 16.82 -33.56
CA TYR A 102 -31.06 17.15 -32.95
C TYR A 102 -31.25 18.67 -32.78
N GLY A 103 -30.18 19.38 -32.43
CA GLY A 103 -30.18 20.84 -32.28
C GLY A 103 -30.47 21.56 -33.60
N SER A 104 -29.79 21.18 -34.68
CA SER A 104 -30.01 21.75 -36.02
C SER A 104 -31.40 21.41 -36.57
N HIS A 105 -31.88 20.18 -36.40
CA HIS A 105 -33.23 19.79 -36.83
C HIS A 105 -34.32 20.59 -36.10
N GLN A 106 -34.20 20.81 -34.79
CA GLN A 106 -35.18 21.65 -34.07
C GLN A 106 -35.11 23.14 -34.46
N MET A 107 -33.92 23.66 -34.76
CA MET A 107 -33.74 25.04 -35.22
C MET A 107 -34.42 25.25 -36.59
N ILE A 108 -34.22 24.32 -37.54
CA ILE A 108 -34.72 24.44 -38.92
C ILE A 108 -36.23 24.17 -39.02
N VAL A 109 -36.74 23.14 -38.33
CA VAL A 109 -38.12 22.65 -38.56
C VAL A 109 -39.16 23.29 -37.65
N ARG A 110 -38.78 23.65 -36.40
CA ARG A 110 -39.74 24.15 -35.39
C ARG A 110 -39.58 25.63 -35.06
N GLY A 111 -38.56 26.31 -35.59
CA GLY A 111 -38.35 27.76 -35.44
C GLY A 111 -38.19 28.26 -34.00
N GLY A 112 -38.02 27.35 -33.02
CA GLY A 112 -38.19 27.66 -31.60
C GLY A 112 -36.89 27.74 -30.79
N ARG A 113 -35.71 27.56 -31.39
CA ARG A 113 -34.42 27.61 -30.68
C ARG A 113 -33.35 28.33 -31.48
N SER A 114 -32.55 29.12 -30.77
CA SER A 114 -31.45 29.90 -31.37
C SER A 114 -30.21 29.02 -31.58
N GLN A 115 -29.35 29.40 -32.53
CA GLN A 115 -28.03 28.79 -32.72
C GLN A 115 -27.20 28.81 -31.41
N VAL A 116 -27.40 29.84 -30.60
CA VAL A 116 -26.73 30.03 -29.30
C VAL A 116 -27.08 28.87 -28.34
N ASP A 117 -28.31 28.35 -28.36
CA ASP A 117 -28.75 27.28 -27.47
C ASP A 117 -27.99 25.97 -27.74
N VAL A 118 -27.67 25.68 -29.00
CA VAL A 118 -26.92 24.48 -29.40
C VAL A 118 -25.47 24.58 -28.92
N ILE A 119 -24.86 25.77 -29.03
CA ILE A 119 -23.49 26.02 -28.57
C ILE A 119 -23.41 25.93 -27.03
N ILE A 120 -24.36 26.52 -26.31
CA ILE A 120 -24.43 26.42 -24.84
C ILE A 120 -24.49 24.96 -24.41
N VAL A 121 -25.29 24.15 -25.10
CA VAL A 121 -25.42 22.72 -24.80
C VAL A 121 -24.09 21.98 -24.97
N VAL A 122 -23.33 22.26 -26.02
CA VAL A 122 -22.01 21.64 -26.24
C VAL A 122 -21.02 22.06 -25.14
N ILE A 123 -21.01 23.35 -24.78
CA ILE A 123 -20.14 23.86 -23.71
C ILE A 123 -20.46 23.19 -22.37
N VAL A 124 -21.74 23.05 -22.02
CA VAL A 124 -22.16 22.41 -20.77
C VAL A 124 -21.75 20.93 -20.72
N VAL A 125 -21.85 20.20 -21.83
CA VAL A 125 -21.39 18.79 -21.89
C VAL A 125 -19.87 18.70 -21.70
N THR A 126 -19.09 19.55 -22.37
CA THR A 126 -17.62 19.56 -22.26
C THR A 126 -17.15 19.90 -20.84
N ILE A 127 -17.79 20.90 -20.20
CA ILE A 127 -17.49 21.26 -18.82
C ILE A 127 -17.90 20.11 -17.89
N GLY A 128 -19.08 19.51 -18.07
CA GLY A 128 -19.55 18.40 -17.26
C GLY A 128 -18.62 17.18 -17.28
N VAL A 129 -18.12 16.78 -18.46
CA VAL A 129 -17.17 15.69 -18.59
C VAL A 129 -15.83 16.03 -17.92
N SER A 130 -15.31 17.23 -18.13
CA SER A 130 -14.07 17.70 -17.49
C SER A 130 -14.19 17.73 -15.96
N SER A 131 -15.34 18.13 -15.42
CA SER A 131 -15.60 18.15 -13.98
C SER A 131 -15.61 16.74 -13.37
N VAL A 132 -16.16 15.75 -14.06
CA VAL A 132 -16.13 14.35 -13.61
C VAL A 132 -14.70 13.81 -13.61
N SER A 133 -13.93 14.09 -14.66
CA SER A 133 -12.51 13.70 -14.72
C SER A 133 -11.67 14.35 -13.63
N ALA A 134 -12.00 15.59 -13.22
CA ALA A 134 -11.30 16.28 -12.15
C ALA A 134 -11.48 15.64 -10.75
N ILE A 135 -12.52 14.82 -10.56
CA ILE A 135 -12.79 14.14 -9.27
C ILE A 135 -11.91 12.90 -9.08
N GLU A 136 -11.37 12.32 -10.16
CA GLU A 136 -10.60 11.07 -10.13
C GLU A 136 -9.34 11.16 -9.24
N GLY A 137 -8.58 12.25 -9.36
CA GLY A 137 -7.37 12.48 -8.56
C GLY A 137 -7.66 12.55 -7.05
N PRO A 138 -8.50 13.51 -6.60
CA PRO A 138 -8.85 13.62 -5.18
C PRO A 138 -9.47 12.34 -4.60
N ALA A 139 -10.35 11.66 -5.33
CA ALA A 139 -10.97 10.41 -4.88
C ALA A 139 -9.93 9.32 -4.57
N GLY A 140 -8.89 9.20 -5.41
CA GLY A 140 -7.77 8.28 -5.17
C GLY A 140 -6.95 8.63 -3.93
N ILE A 141 -6.71 9.92 -3.69
CA ILE A 141 -5.99 10.40 -2.49
C ILE A 141 -6.79 10.10 -1.22
N PHE A 142 -8.10 10.35 -1.23
CA PHE A 142 -8.97 10.03 -0.09
C PHE A 142 -8.98 8.53 0.23
N ALA A 143 -9.03 7.67 -0.79
CA ALA A 143 -8.97 6.23 -0.59
C ALA A 143 -7.65 5.79 0.05
N LYS A 144 -6.52 6.34 -0.41
CA LYS A 144 -5.20 6.08 0.20
C LYS A 144 -5.10 6.60 1.63
N ALA A 145 -5.64 7.79 1.91
CA ALA A 145 -5.67 8.38 3.24
C ALA A 145 -6.46 7.50 4.22
N LEU A 146 -7.61 6.97 3.79
CA LEU A 146 -8.41 6.04 4.61
C LEU A 146 -7.66 4.72 4.89
N ALA A 147 -6.97 4.17 3.89
CA ALA A 147 -6.14 2.97 4.05
C ALA A 147 -4.95 3.18 5.02
N ALA A 148 -4.33 4.36 4.98
CA ALA A 148 -3.27 4.73 5.91
C ALA A 148 -3.83 4.90 7.34
N ALA A 149 -4.95 5.61 7.49
CA ALA A 149 -5.60 5.84 8.78
C ALA A 149 -6.02 4.52 9.45
N THR A 150 -6.57 3.58 8.67
CA THR A 150 -6.94 2.24 9.17
C THR A 150 -5.71 1.44 9.61
N SER A 151 -4.62 1.48 8.84
CA SER A 151 -3.36 0.82 9.21
C SER A 151 -2.76 1.41 10.49
N MET A 152 -2.79 2.75 10.64
CA MET A 152 -2.35 3.41 11.87
C MET A 152 -3.24 3.07 13.06
N GLY A 153 -4.56 3.04 12.87
CA GLY A 153 -5.52 2.64 13.89
C GLY A 153 -5.24 1.23 14.41
N ALA A 154 -4.96 0.28 13.50
CA ALA A 154 -4.61 -1.09 13.88
C ALA A 154 -3.35 -1.18 14.75
N VAL A 155 -2.36 -0.29 14.56
CA VAL A 155 -1.16 -0.22 15.40
C VAL A 155 -1.46 0.43 16.75
N LEU A 156 -2.28 1.49 16.78
CA LEU A 156 -2.64 2.21 18.00
C LEU A 156 -3.52 1.38 18.94
N GLU A 157 -4.43 0.58 18.38
CA GLU A 157 -5.36 -0.27 19.12
C GLU A 157 -4.78 -1.66 19.43
N ALA A 158 -3.59 -1.98 18.91
CA ALA A 158 -2.94 -3.26 19.17
C ALA A 158 -2.69 -3.42 20.68
N PRO A 159 -3.27 -4.44 21.35
CA PRO A 159 -3.04 -4.64 22.77
C PRO A 159 -1.56 -5.00 23.02
N SER A 160 -0.91 -4.28 23.93
CA SER A 160 0.42 -4.67 24.40
C SER A 160 0.29 -5.71 25.50
N TYR A 161 0.93 -6.87 25.34
CA TYR A 161 1.03 -7.88 26.40
C TYR A 161 1.91 -7.43 27.57
N ILE A 162 2.77 -6.43 27.36
CA ILE A 162 3.68 -5.89 28.37
C ILE A 162 3.41 -4.38 28.45
N GLU A 163 2.79 -3.91 29.53
CA GLU A 163 2.53 -2.48 29.72
C GLU A 163 3.83 -1.77 30.17
N PRO A 164 4.40 -0.85 29.37
CA PRO A 164 5.66 -0.19 29.73
C PRO A 164 5.53 0.79 30.91
N ARG A 165 4.29 1.19 31.22
CA ARG A 165 3.92 2.15 32.27
C ARG A 165 2.67 1.65 32.99
N GLY A 166 2.72 0.44 33.53
CA GLY A 166 1.61 -0.09 34.31
C GLY A 166 1.42 0.75 35.58
N ASN A 167 0.26 1.41 35.72
CA ASN A 167 -0.21 2.02 36.98
C ASN A 167 -0.57 0.95 38.03
N GLY A 168 -0.50 -0.34 37.69
CA GLY A 168 -0.90 -1.48 38.54
C GLY A 168 0.24 -2.40 39.00
N GLY A 169 1.50 -2.07 38.69
CA GLY A 169 2.66 -2.78 39.24
C GLY A 169 3.03 -2.24 40.63
N LEU A 170 3.63 -3.10 41.48
CA LEU A 170 4.29 -2.67 42.71
C LEU A 170 5.18 -1.45 42.40
N GLU A 171 5.08 -0.38 43.20
CA GLU A 171 5.97 0.77 43.07
C GLU A 171 7.42 0.27 43.08
N MET A 172 8.13 0.49 41.98
CA MET A 172 9.56 0.16 41.92
C MET A 172 10.26 0.87 43.08
N PRO A 173 11.11 0.18 43.85
CA PRO A 173 11.86 0.81 44.92
C PRO A 173 12.57 2.06 44.36
N LYS A 174 12.37 3.21 45.02
CA LYS A 174 12.91 4.51 44.59
C LYS A 174 14.44 4.50 44.41
N GLU A 175 15.12 3.49 44.95
CA GLU A 175 16.53 3.23 44.74
C GLU A 175 16.78 1.76 44.38
N VAL A 176 17.43 1.54 43.23
CA VAL A 176 18.03 0.26 42.82
C VAL A 176 19.00 -0.27 43.89
N ALA A 177 19.48 0.63 44.77
CA ALA A 177 20.31 0.35 45.93
C ALA A 177 19.66 -0.54 47.01
N THR A 178 18.43 -1.03 46.83
CA THR A 178 17.77 -2.00 47.71
C THR A 178 17.75 -3.43 47.17
N VAL A 179 18.15 -3.67 45.92
CA VAL A 179 18.17 -5.03 45.34
C VAL A 179 19.37 -5.81 45.88
N GLU A 180 19.09 -6.94 46.55
CA GLU A 180 20.11 -7.84 47.11
C GLU A 180 20.51 -8.97 46.15
N THR A 181 19.56 -9.51 45.39
CA THR A 181 19.78 -10.68 44.53
C THR A 181 18.92 -10.62 43.28
N ILE A 182 19.50 -11.05 42.15
CA ILE A 182 18.78 -11.33 40.89
C ILE A 182 18.75 -12.84 40.73
N GLU A 183 17.56 -13.41 40.50
CA GLU A 183 17.38 -14.85 40.39
C GLU A 183 16.52 -15.23 39.18
N PHE A 184 17.06 -16.14 38.36
CA PHE A 184 16.33 -16.88 37.33
C PHE A 184 15.98 -18.26 37.89
N ARG A 185 14.70 -18.63 37.88
CA ARG A 185 14.20 -19.92 38.35
C ARG A 185 13.52 -20.67 37.21
N ASP A 186 14.07 -21.81 36.83
CA ASP A 186 13.56 -22.72 35.80
C ASP A 186 13.06 -22.03 34.53
N VAL A 187 13.83 -21.06 34.04
CA VAL A 187 13.38 -20.18 32.95
C VAL A 187 13.43 -20.92 31.62
N HIS A 188 12.27 -21.03 30.98
CA HIS A 188 12.07 -21.56 29.64
C HIS A 188 11.66 -20.42 28.70
N PHE A 189 12.33 -20.28 27.56
CA PHE A 189 12.05 -19.19 26.64
C PHE A 189 12.34 -19.54 25.17
N SER A 190 11.40 -19.14 24.31
CA SER A 190 11.50 -19.14 22.86
C SER A 190 11.11 -17.76 22.33
N TYR A 191 11.78 -17.27 21.29
CA TYR A 191 11.38 -16.00 20.68
C TYR A 191 10.06 -16.17 19.90
N PRO A 192 9.13 -15.19 19.94
CA PRO A 192 7.84 -15.29 19.26
C PRO A 192 7.92 -15.50 17.74
N LEU A 193 8.99 -15.04 17.10
CA LEU A 193 9.25 -15.24 15.67
C LEU A 193 9.67 -16.68 15.31
N ARG A 194 10.07 -17.48 16.30
CA ARG A 194 10.50 -18.90 16.15
C ARG A 194 10.12 -19.71 17.41
N PRO A 195 8.82 -19.89 17.69
CA PRO A 195 8.36 -20.53 18.92
C PRO A 195 8.83 -21.98 19.07
N GLU A 196 9.04 -22.67 17.96
CA GLU A 196 9.51 -24.06 17.87
C GLU A 196 10.99 -24.27 18.29
N VAL A 197 11.78 -23.20 18.38
CA VAL A 197 13.21 -23.29 18.75
C VAL A 197 13.39 -22.78 20.19
N PRO A 198 13.47 -23.68 21.19
CA PRO A 198 13.71 -23.29 22.57
C PRO A 198 15.14 -22.80 22.77
N ILE A 199 15.30 -21.57 23.27
CA ILE A 199 16.61 -20.94 23.53
C ILE A 199 17.04 -21.19 24.98
N LEU A 200 16.15 -20.98 25.95
CA LEU A 200 16.39 -21.31 27.35
C LEU A 200 15.52 -22.52 27.72
N GLN A 201 16.12 -23.53 28.34
CA GLN A 201 15.51 -24.81 28.66
C GLN A 201 15.75 -25.14 30.14
N GLY A 202 15.12 -24.37 31.05
CA GLY A 202 15.25 -24.55 32.49
C GLY A 202 16.48 -23.87 33.10
N LEU A 203 16.72 -22.60 32.74
CA LEU A 203 17.82 -21.82 33.29
C LEU A 203 17.59 -21.48 34.77
N ASN A 204 18.55 -21.86 35.62
CA ASN A 204 18.61 -21.49 37.03
C ASN A 204 19.91 -20.71 37.31
N LEU A 205 19.80 -19.45 37.74
CA LEU A 205 20.95 -18.57 37.96
C LEU A 205 20.66 -17.59 39.11
N ILE A 206 21.59 -17.47 40.06
CA ILE A 206 21.51 -16.54 41.17
C ILE A 206 22.72 -15.58 41.11
N ILE A 207 22.47 -14.27 41.15
CA ILE A 207 23.49 -13.22 41.14
C ILE A 207 23.28 -12.34 42.37
N ASN A 208 24.24 -12.34 43.28
CA ASN A 208 24.17 -11.55 44.50
C ASN A 208 24.71 -10.13 44.31
N ARG A 209 24.31 -9.22 45.19
CA ARG A 209 24.79 -7.84 45.22
C ARG A 209 26.33 -7.78 45.26
N GLY A 210 26.90 -6.95 44.40
CA GLY A 210 28.35 -6.77 44.27
C GLY A 210 29.08 -7.89 43.54
N GLN A 211 28.40 -8.99 43.21
CA GLN A 211 28.95 -10.09 42.43
C GLN A 211 29.05 -9.70 40.95
N LYS A 212 30.18 -9.98 40.33
CA LYS A 212 30.36 -9.89 38.88
C LYS A 212 30.26 -11.28 38.28
N VAL A 213 29.31 -11.48 37.39
CA VAL A 213 29.09 -12.77 36.70
C VAL A 213 29.39 -12.59 35.22
N ALA A 214 30.16 -13.52 34.66
CA ALA A 214 30.44 -13.59 33.23
C ALA A 214 29.68 -14.75 32.61
N LEU A 215 28.85 -14.47 31.60
CA LEU A 215 28.14 -15.48 30.82
C LEU A 215 29.02 -15.90 29.64
N VAL A 216 29.47 -17.16 29.64
CA VAL A 216 30.30 -17.75 28.58
C VAL A 216 29.60 -18.93 27.92
N GLY A 217 29.87 -19.16 26.63
CA GLY A 217 29.28 -20.26 25.87
C GLY A 217 29.33 -20.04 24.37
N ALA A 218 29.02 -21.08 23.60
CA ALA A 218 29.01 -21.05 22.13
C ALA A 218 28.03 -20.01 21.54
N SER A 219 28.20 -19.63 20.28
CA SER A 219 27.24 -18.76 19.59
C SER A 219 25.83 -19.38 19.62
N GLY A 220 24.81 -18.57 19.89
CA GLY A 220 23.42 -19.04 20.00
C GLY A 220 23.01 -19.65 21.34
N SER A 221 23.89 -19.74 22.34
CA SER A 221 23.59 -20.34 23.65
C SER A 221 22.66 -19.52 24.58
N GLY A 222 21.99 -18.48 24.08
CA GLY A 222 21.05 -17.67 24.88
C GLY A 222 21.65 -16.58 25.78
N LYS A 223 22.97 -16.31 25.75
CA LYS A 223 23.62 -15.30 26.61
C LYS A 223 22.98 -13.91 26.51
N SER A 224 22.79 -13.41 25.29
CA SER A 224 22.14 -12.10 25.07
C SER A 224 20.66 -12.12 25.43
N THR A 225 20.00 -13.28 25.30
CA THR A 225 18.61 -13.47 25.69
C THR A 225 18.43 -13.32 27.21
N ILE A 226 19.38 -13.80 28.02
CA ILE A 226 19.36 -13.62 29.48
C ILE A 226 19.38 -12.13 29.84
N VAL A 227 20.22 -11.33 29.16
CA VAL A 227 20.27 -9.88 29.37
C VAL A 227 18.96 -9.21 28.95
N GLN A 228 18.40 -9.58 27.80
CA GLN A 228 17.12 -9.04 27.32
C GLN A 228 15.93 -9.38 28.23
N LEU A 229 15.97 -10.54 28.91
CA LEU A 229 14.96 -10.91 29.89
C LEU A 229 15.11 -10.15 31.21
N LEU A 230 16.33 -9.70 31.54
CA LEU A 230 16.59 -8.89 32.73
C LEU A 230 16.14 -7.42 32.55
N GLU A 231 16.18 -6.91 31.32
CA GLU A 231 15.74 -5.54 30.99
C GLU A 231 14.20 -5.38 31.03
N ARG A 232 13.47 -6.49 31.18
CA ARG A 232 12.01 -6.53 31.25
C ARG A 232 11.54 -6.71 32.68
#